data_AF-A0A9X3S1D2-F1
#
_entry.id   AF-A0A9X3S1D2-F1
#
_cell.length_a   1.000
_cell.length_b   1.000
_cell.length_c   1.000
_cell.angle_alpha   90.00
_cell.angle_beta   90.00
_cell.angle_gamma   90.00
#
_symmetry.space_group_name_H-M   'P 1'
#
loop_
_entity.id
_entity.type
_entity.pdbx_description
1 polymer ?
#
loop_
_entity_poly.entity_id
_entity_poly.type
_entity_poly.pdbx_seq_one_letter_code
_entity_poly.pdbx_strand_id
1 'polypeptide(L)'
;MTSDGTWMPMTAVLHEFGERQLTPAARERIAAALDARGLVADPDIATIERSQLIRLLPREHEQAGLVVRSVTRWRETDWFDLATGEAGGTLPPGFDAALLDELRRPNERPSLHPLGGGVWRLSTVALQTREDGDAASTAGTVCVLSVELVVGPDWIVSCWNGLATEAPASVLETVREVWEAHPDARSPYTLATIFLAACAIEYADVIETLDAWYDQWQLAHHDPGQEIGRDTLFDLRRMVIDLRRQVGPLLELLDKLRDEWPAPEGDERAFTHALDHAERRTFATLKALEHFAETLHSAFGILAAQDTERQRAQTDRLHDRLDIVSAVFLVPALIAGIYGANTAIPGGGSWWGFIAMCVLMFLGIALALLYLGKFPYEPLMRRWPQSLRRKRHPRLSGQ
;
A
#
# COMPACT_ATOMS: atom_id res chain seq x y z
N MET A 1 -3.00 17.17 -2.66
CA MET A 1 -2.58 17.18 -1.24
C MET A 1 -3.74 17.72 -0.45
N THR A 2 -4.09 17.01 0.62
CA THR A 2 -5.37 17.15 1.31
C THR A 2 -5.26 18.15 2.46
N SER A 3 -6.39 18.74 2.84
CA SER A 3 -6.49 19.93 3.68
C SER A 3 -6.13 19.75 5.16
N ASP A 4 -5.88 18.55 5.66
CA ASP A 4 -5.93 18.28 7.11
C ASP A 4 -4.65 17.69 7.73
N GLY A 5 -3.54 17.74 6.99
CA GLY A 5 -2.25 17.28 7.50
C GLY A 5 -1.97 15.84 7.11
N THR A 6 -1.04 15.60 6.19
CA THR A 6 -0.61 14.22 5.91
C THR A 6 0.55 13.84 6.83
N TRP A 7 0.35 12.84 7.69
CA TRP A 7 1.45 12.21 8.43
C TRP A 7 2.24 11.32 7.49
N MET A 8 3.55 11.54 7.43
CA MET A 8 4.42 10.70 6.64
C MET A 8 5.81 10.59 7.27
N PRO A 9 6.52 9.48 7.08
CA PRO A 9 7.90 9.38 7.53
C PRO A 9 8.74 10.50 6.91
N MET A 10 9.64 11.12 7.69
CA MET A 10 10.57 12.09 7.12
C MET A 10 11.42 11.44 6.00
N THR A 11 11.62 10.12 6.05
CA THR A 11 12.23 9.34 4.96
C THR A 11 11.42 9.34 3.67
N ALA A 12 10.08 9.35 3.74
CA ALA A 12 9.21 9.46 2.57
C ALA A 12 9.29 10.87 1.97
N VAL A 13 9.33 11.92 2.80
CA VAL A 13 9.56 13.30 2.31
C VAL A 13 10.92 13.40 1.64
N LEU A 14 11.98 12.87 2.26
CA LEU A 14 13.31 12.86 1.64
C LEU A 14 13.31 12.16 0.28
N HIS A 15 12.60 11.02 0.16
CA HIS A 15 12.47 10.28 -1.09
C HIS A 15 11.81 11.13 -2.19
N GLU A 16 10.70 11.81 -1.89
CA GLU A 16 10.01 12.71 -2.83
C GLU A 16 10.93 13.83 -3.36
N PHE A 17 11.87 14.29 -2.54
CA PHE A 17 12.83 15.32 -2.93
C PHE A 17 14.14 14.75 -3.52
N GLY A 18 14.23 13.44 -3.71
CA GLY A 18 15.43 12.77 -4.21
C GLY A 18 16.62 12.79 -3.23
N GLU A 19 16.35 13.08 -1.96
CA GLU A 19 17.35 13.25 -0.91
C GLU A 19 17.55 11.96 -0.11
N ARG A 20 18.81 11.66 0.24
CA ARG A 20 19.14 10.50 1.07
C ARG A 20 19.39 10.86 2.53
N GLN A 21 19.69 12.12 2.82
CA GLN A 21 20.05 12.62 4.14
C GLN A 21 19.39 13.97 4.41
N LEU A 22 19.04 14.21 5.67
CA LEU A 22 18.41 15.45 6.14
C LEU A 22 19.47 16.53 6.42
N THR A 23 20.21 16.92 5.37
CA THR A 23 21.25 17.95 5.42
C THR A 23 20.64 19.35 5.57
N PRO A 24 21.40 20.38 6.00
CA PRO A 24 20.90 21.76 6.06
C PRO A 24 20.33 22.25 4.72
N ALA A 25 21.01 21.95 3.61
CA ALA A 25 20.55 22.29 2.26
C ALA A 25 19.30 21.50 1.82
N ALA A 26 19.11 20.27 2.32
CA ALA A 26 17.86 19.53 2.11
C ALA A 26 16.72 20.14 2.93
N ARG A 27 16.96 20.51 4.20
CA ARG A 27 15.97 21.18 5.06
C ARG A 27 15.50 22.49 4.43
N GLU A 28 16.41 23.35 3.95
CA GLU A 28 16.04 24.60 3.27
C GLU A 28 15.20 24.37 2.00
N ARG A 29 15.58 23.40 1.15
CA ARG A 29 14.81 23.09 -0.07
C ARG A 29 13.42 22.55 0.23
N ILE A 30 13.30 21.65 1.21
CA ILE A 30 12.01 21.09 1.60
C ILE A 30 11.14 22.19 2.23
N ALA A 31 11.70 23.02 3.12
CA ALA A 31 10.98 24.13 3.74
C ALA A 31 10.48 25.13 2.68
N ALA A 32 11.34 25.54 1.75
CA ALA A 32 10.96 26.44 0.65
C ALA A 32 9.87 25.84 -0.25
N ALA A 33 9.92 24.53 -0.50
CA ALA A 33 8.91 23.85 -1.30
C ALA A 33 7.56 23.67 -0.58
N LEU A 34 7.58 23.47 0.74
CA LEU A 34 6.36 23.51 1.56
C LEU A 34 5.77 24.91 1.56
N ASP A 35 6.60 25.94 1.81
CA ASP A 35 6.17 27.34 1.79
C ASP A 35 5.54 27.74 0.46
N ALA A 36 6.15 27.34 -0.66
CA ALA A 36 5.63 27.60 -2.01
C ALA A 36 4.28 26.91 -2.28
N ARG A 37 3.99 25.81 -1.57
CA ARG A 37 2.72 25.08 -1.63
C ARG A 37 1.73 25.51 -0.54
N GLY A 38 2.08 26.51 0.27
CA GLY A 38 1.26 26.94 1.41
C GLY A 38 1.10 25.82 2.44
N LEU A 39 2.14 25.03 2.69
CA LEU A 39 2.13 23.94 3.66
C LEU A 39 3.06 24.23 4.85
N VAL A 40 2.74 23.66 5.99
CA VAL A 40 3.42 23.79 7.28
C VAL A 40 3.75 22.39 7.80
N ALA A 41 4.93 22.25 8.39
CA ALA A 41 5.40 21.01 8.97
C ALA A 41 5.27 21.02 10.50
N ASP A 42 4.72 19.94 11.05
CA ASP A 42 4.71 19.68 12.49
C ASP A 42 5.26 18.26 12.78
N PRO A 43 6.38 18.11 13.50
CA PRO A 43 7.27 19.17 13.98
C PRO A 43 8.02 19.89 12.84
N ASP A 44 8.54 21.08 13.13
CA ASP A 44 9.23 21.95 12.16
C ASP A 44 10.36 21.21 11.43
N ILE A 45 10.47 21.43 10.11
CA ILE A 45 11.58 20.92 9.28
C ILE A 45 12.95 21.32 9.85
N ALA A 46 13.06 22.41 10.59
CA ALA A 46 14.32 22.80 11.24
C ALA A 46 14.75 21.83 12.34
N THR A 47 13.80 21.26 13.09
CA THR A 47 14.07 20.51 14.33
C THR A 47 13.83 19.00 14.21
N ILE A 48 13.03 18.57 13.24
CA ILE A 48 12.68 17.16 13.04
C ILE A 48 13.90 16.26 12.77
N GLU A 49 13.91 15.07 13.35
CA GLU A 49 14.89 14.03 13.05
C GLU A 49 14.47 13.16 11.86
N ARG A 50 15.43 12.57 11.15
CA ARG A 50 15.16 11.70 9.98
C ARG A 50 14.28 10.48 10.33
N SER A 51 14.37 10.00 11.57
CA SER A 51 13.62 8.87 12.12
C SER A 51 12.17 9.22 12.47
N GLN A 52 11.83 10.50 12.57
CA GLN A 52 10.52 10.97 13.03
C GLN A 52 9.51 11.07 11.88
N LEU A 53 8.23 11.12 12.24
CA LEU A 53 7.18 11.51 11.32
C LEU A 53 7.06 13.01 11.24
N ILE A 54 6.65 13.48 10.07
CA ILE A 54 6.27 14.86 9.81
C ILE A 54 4.81 14.90 9.41
N ARG A 55 4.06 15.86 9.96
CA ARG A 55 2.70 16.19 9.54
C ARG A 55 2.75 17.41 8.62
N LEU A 56 2.19 17.29 7.42
CA LEU A 56 2.17 18.36 6.41
C LEU A 56 0.78 18.97 6.25
N LEU A 57 0.55 20.16 6.83
CA LEU A 57 -0.73 20.85 6.94
C LEU A 57 -0.81 22.07 6.01
N PRO A 58 -1.96 22.45 5.42
CA PRO A 58 -2.09 23.75 4.77
C PRO A 58 -1.96 24.91 5.78
N ARG A 59 -1.32 26.00 5.36
CA ARG A 59 -1.08 27.21 6.15
C ARG A 59 -2.38 27.93 6.54
N GLU A 60 -3.42 27.79 5.72
CA GLU A 60 -4.77 28.30 6.03
C GLU A 60 -5.36 27.62 7.28
N HIS A 61 -5.02 26.36 7.55
CA HIS A 61 -5.45 25.62 8.75
C HIS A 61 -4.63 25.93 10.00
N GLU A 62 -3.36 26.34 9.84
CA GLU A 62 -2.56 26.89 10.93
C GLU A 62 -3.15 28.21 11.46
N GLN A 63 -3.72 29.04 10.56
CA GLN A 63 -4.29 30.35 10.89
C GLN A 63 -5.78 30.32 11.27
N ALA A 64 -6.56 29.33 10.79
CA ALA A 64 -7.98 29.19 11.14
C ALA A 64 -8.22 28.73 12.59
N GLY A 65 -7.16 28.31 13.30
CA GLY A 65 -7.29 27.44 14.46
C GLY A 65 -7.84 26.07 14.03
N LEU A 66 -7.44 25.00 14.71
CA LEU A 66 -8.07 23.69 14.48
C LEU A 66 -9.57 23.81 14.74
N VAL A 67 -10.33 23.96 13.65
CA VAL A 67 -11.79 23.93 13.65
C VAL A 67 -12.15 22.58 14.24
N VAL A 68 -12.75 22.61 15.42
CA VAL A 68 -13.18 21.41 16.13
C VAL A 68 -14.40 20.92 15.37
N ARG A 69 -14.19 19.98 14.44
CA ARG A 69 -15.21 19.65 13.43
C ARG A 69 -16.34 18.79 13.97
N SER A 70 -16.13 18.10 15.08
CA SER A 70 -17.19 17.51 15.89
C SER A 70 -16.71 17.40 17.33
N VAL A 71 -17.47 17.98 18.27
CA VAL A 71 -17.38 17.65 19.70
C VAL A 71 -18.64 16.87 19.96
N THR A 72 -18.59 15.56 20.17
CA THR A 72 -19.80 14.85 20.60
C THR A 72 -19.76 14.81 22.12
N ARG A 73 -20.74 15.44 22.79
CA ARG A 73 -20.91 15.30 24.24
C ARG A 73 -21.87 14.15 24.48
N TRP A 74 -21.47 13.26 25.38
CA TRP A 74 -22.29 12.12 25.75
C TRP A 74 -22.62 12.20 27.24
N ARG A 75 -23.90 12.18 27.57
CA ARG A 75 -24.42 12.14 28.94
C ARG A 75 -25.58 11.16 28.98
N GLU A 76 -25.64 10.32 30.02
CA GLU A 76 -26.60 9.24 30.38
C GLU A 76 -27.96 9.10 29.66
N THR A 77 -28.55 10.14 29.06
CA THR A 77 -29.89 10.12 28.46
C THR A 77 -30.02 10.83 27.10
N ASP A 78 -29.01 11.55 26.61
CA ASP A 78 -29.12 12.34 25.37
C ASP A 78 -27.87 12.28 24.49
N TRP A 79 -28.11 12.15 23.18
CA TRP A 79 -27.13 12.13 22.09
C TRP A 79 -27.01 13.53 21.50
N PHE A 80 -25.87 14.21 21.64
CA PHE A 80 -25.66 15.54 21.04
C PHE A 80 -24.44 15.59 20.14
N ASP A 81 -24.69 15.84 18.86
CA ASP A 81 -23.67 16.18 17.88
C ASP A 81 -23.41 17.70 17.90
N LEU A 82 -22.28 18.15 18.46
CA LEU A 82 -21.93 19.59 18.42
C LEU A 82 -21.30 19.98 17.06
N ALA A 83 -21.14 19.05 16.11
CA ALA A 83 -20.58 19.30 14.77
C ALA A 83 -21.50 20.12 13.87
N THR A 84 -22.82 19.93 13.99
CA THR A 84 -23.81 20.48 13.04
C THR A 84 -24.15 21.96 13.25
N GLY A 85 -23.45 22.66 14.15
CA GLY A 85 -23.58 24.11 14.25
C GLY A 85 -24.85 24.61 14.92
N GLU A 86 -25.63 23.76 15.60
CA GLU A 86 -26.56 24.22 16.63
C GLU A 86 -25.82 24.46 17.96
N ALA A 87 -24.77 25.28 17.92
CA ALA A 87 -23.99 25.66 19.09
C ALA A 87 -24.69 26.78 19.89
N GLY A 88 -25.76 26.40 20.59
CA GLY A 88 -26.10 26.95 21.91
C GLY A 88 -25.59 26.08 23.07
N GLY A 89 -24.83 25.01 22.80
CA GLY A 89 -24.39 24.04 23.79
C GLY A 89 -23.13 24.46 24.53
N THR A 90 -23.25 24.79 25.81
CA THR A 90 -22.12 25.04 26.72
C THR A 90 -21.21 23.82 26.85
N LEU A 91 -19.88 24.02 26.80
CA LEU A 91 -18.86 23.01 27.10
C LEU A 91 -19.13 22.33 28.46
N PRO A 92 -18.78 21.04 28.63
CA PRO A 92 -19.02 20.34 29.89
C PRO A 92 -18.27 21.03 31.06
N PRO A 93 -18.87 21.06 32.27
CA PRO A 93 -18.20 21.62 33.44
C PRO A 93 -16.90 20.86 33.73
N GLY A 94 -15.80 21.60 33.87
CA GLY A 94 -14.45 21.02 34.03
C GLY A 94 -13.67 20.83 32.72
N PHE A 95 -14.30 21.06 31.56
CA PHE A 95 -13.62 21.15 30.27
C PHE A 95 -13.17 22.59 30.01
N ASP A 96 -11.87 22.84 30.05
CA ASP A 96 -11.27 24.16 29.88
C ASP A 96 -10.63 24.35 28.49
N ALA A 97 -10.11 25.56 28.25
CA ALA A 97 -9.42 25.87 27.00
C ALA A 97 -8.13 25.06 26.79
N ALA A 98 -7.49 24.59 27.87
CA ALA A 98 -6.28 23.78 27.79
C ALA A 98 -6.59 22.37 27.28
N LEU A 99 -7.66 21.75 27.77
CA LEU A 99 -8.17 20.46 27.28
C LEU A 99 -8.63 20.53 25.82
N LEU A 100 -9.20 21.67 25.42
CA LEU A 100 -9.56 21.91 24.02
C LEU A 100 -8.33 21.97 23.11
N ASP A 101 -7.28 22.68 23.54
CA ASP A 101 -6.03 22.76 22.79
C ASP A 101 -5.30 21.41 22.75
N GLU A 102 -5.43 20.59 23.78
CA GLU A 102 -4.87 19.24 23.82
C GLU A 102 -5.59 18.29 22.83
N LEU A 103 -6.92 18.33 22.75
CA LEU A 103 -7.71 17.57 21.77
C LEU A 103 -7.39 17.93 20.31
N ARG A 104 -7.00 19.19 20.08
CA ARG A 104 -6.62 19.69 18.76
C ARG A 104 -5.25 19.20 18.30
N ARG A 105 -4.43 18.63 19.18
CA ARG A 105 -3.09 18.15 18.86
C ARG A 105 -3.12 16.63 18.70
N PRO A 106 -3.46 16.08 17.51
CA PRO A 106 -3.51 14.63 17.34
C PRO A 106 -2.17 14.00 17.68
N ASN A 107 -2.21 12.88 18.40
CA ASN A 107 -0.99 12.15 18.71
C ASN A 107 -0.49 11.40 17.47
N GLU A 108 0.83 11.19 17.41
CA GLU A 108 1.47 10.45 16.31
C GLU A 108 0.97 8.99 16.26
N ARG A 109 0.59 8.44 17.42
CA ARG A 109 0.20 7.04 17.60
C ARG A 109 -0.90 6.94 18.65
N PRO A 110 -1.70 5.86 18.59
CA PRO A 110 -2.63 5.53 19.66
C PRO A 110 -1.96 5.51 21.03
N SER A 111 -2.60 6.11 22.03
CA SER A 111 -2.00 6.34 23.34
C SER A 111 -3.03 6.61 24.42
N LEU A 112 -2.68 6.29 25.67
CA LEU A 112 -3.47 6.56 26.86
C LEU A 112 -2.69 7.47 27.81
N HIS A 113 -3.30 8.58 28.24
CA HIS A 113 -2.68 9.50 29.20
C HIS A 113 -3.69 10.01 30.23
N PRO A 114 -3.42 9.87 31.54
CA PRO A 114 -4.20 10.56 32.55
C PRO A 114 -3.84 12.06 32.54
N LEU A 115 -4.86 12.92 32.49
CA LEU A 115 -4.70 14.39 32.57
C LEU A 115 -4.91 14.91 34.00
N GLY A 116 -5.28 14.03 34.93
CA GLY A 116 -5.55 14.37 36.33
C GLY A 116 -7.03 14.66 36.59
N GLY A 117 -7.43 14.64 37.86
CA GLY A 117 -8.83 14.94 38.26
C GLY A 117 -9.88 13.95 37.74
N GLY A 118 -9.48 12.71 37.41
CA GLY A 118 -10.37 11.74 36.78
C GLY A 118 -10.65 12.01 35.29
N VAL A 119 -9.82 12.85 34.64
CA VAL A 119 -9.87 13.09 33.20
C VAL A 119 -8.76 12.31 32.52
N TRP A 120 -9.12 11.66 31.42
CA TRP A 120 -8.22 10.87 30.61
C TRP A 120 -8.25 11.33 29.16
N ARG A 121 -7.09 11.28 28.51
CA ARG A 121 -6.94 11.44 27.08
C ARG A 121 -6.65 10.09 26.45
N LEU A 122 -7.41 9.76 25.43
CA LEU A 122 -7.26 8.58 24.61
C LEU A 122 -7.12 9.00 23.15
N SER A 123 -6.01 8.62 22.54
CA SER A 123 -5.80 8.75 21.10
C SER A 123 -5.97 7.39 20.45
N THR A 124 -6.76 7.32 19.38
CA THR A 124 -6.96 6.13 18.57
C THR A 124 -6.93 6.49 17.09
N VAL A 125 -7.05 5.48 16.23
CA VAL A 125 -7.17 5.65 14.79
C VAL A 125 -8.49 5.07 14.29
N ALA A 126 -9.05 5.68 13.27
CA ALA A 126 -10.10 5.11 12.44
C ALA A 126 -9.57 5.00 11.01
N LEU A 127 -10.00 3.96 10.30
CA LEU A 127 -9.54 3.68 8.96
C LEU A 127 -10.70 3.84 7.99
N GLN A 128 -10.43 4.40 6.82
CA GLN A 128 -11.39 4.50 5.72
C GLN A 128 -10.69 4.23 4.40
N THR A 129 -11.40 3.63 3.46
CA THR A 129 -10.91 3.47 2.10
C THR A 129 -11.52 4.53 1.20
N ARG A 130 -10.76 4.94 0.19
CA ARG A 130 -11.19 5.91 -0.80
C ARG A 130 -10.72 5.46 -2.18
N GLU A 131 -11.67 5.29 -3.08
CA GLU A 131 -11.40 4.99 -4.48
C GLU A 131 -11.04 6.28 -5.23
N ASP A 132 -9.82 6.77 -4.99
CA ASP A 132 -9.23 7.80 -5.86
C ASP A 132 -8.57 7.07 -7.03
N GLY A 133 -9.26 7.00 -8.18
CA GLY A 133 -8.73 6.34 -9.37
C GLY A 133 -7.50 7.07 -9.94
N ASP A 134 -6.34 6.41 -9.93
CA ASP A 134 -5.18 6.78 -10.75
C ASP A 134 -5.14 5.89 -12.00
N ALA A 135 -4.72 6.43 -13.15
CA ALA A 135 -4.53 5.64 -14.35
C ALA A 135 -3.34 4.65 -14.21
N ALA A 136 -2.40 4.93 -13.31
CA ALA A 136 -1.21 4.10 -13.08
C ALA A 136 -1.42 2.96 -12.08
N SER A 137 -2.35 3.12 -11.13
CA SER A 137 -2.62 2.18 -10.05
C SER A 137 -4.11 1.92 -9.93
N THR A 138 -4.49 0.64 -9.97
CA THR A 138 -5.88 0.23 -9.75
C THR A 138 -6.27 0.24 -8.28
N ALA A 139 -5.30 0.42 -7.37
CA ALA A 139 -5.58 0.53 -5.94
C ALA A 139 -6.04 1.94 -5.61
N GLY A 140 -7.04 2.05 -4.74
CA GLY A 140 -7.39 3.31 -4.10
C GLY A 140 -6.41 3.68 -3.00
N THR A 141 -6.84 4.57 -2.11
CA THR A 141 -6.07 5.01 -0.94
C THR A 141 -6.75 4.59 0.35
N VAL A 142 -5.94 4.29 1.37
CA VAL A 142 -6.43 4.11 2.73
C VAL A 142 -6.13 5.36 3.53
N CYS A 143 -7.18 6.01 4.01
CA CYS A 143 -7.12 7.19 4.86
C CYS A 143 -7.09 6.76 6.33
N VAL A 144 -6.07 7.21 7.06
CA VAL A 144 -5.98 7.04 8.51
C VAL A 144 -6.42 8.33 9.17
N LEU A 145 -7.52 8.27 9.92
CA LEU A 145 -8.06 9.37 10.71
C LEU A 145 -7.58 9.19 12.15
N SER A 146 -6.95 10.21 12.72
CA SER A 146 -6.65 10.22 14.15
C SER A 146 -7.90 10.68 14.90
N VAL A 147 -8.26 9.97 15.97
CA VAL A 147 -9.40 10.33 16.82
C VAL A 147 -8.89 10.54 18.23
N GLU A 148 -9.10 11.75 18.73
CA GLU A 148 -8.75 12.14 20.09
C GLU A 148 -10.02 12.14 20.93
N LEU A 149 -9.97 11.48 22.07
CA LEU A 149 -11.06 11.37 23.03
C LEU A 149 -10.56 11.92 24.36
N VAL A 150 -11.29 12.88 24.94
CA VAL A 150 -11.11 13.26 26.34
C VAL A 150 -12.32 12.78 27.11
N VAL A 151 -12.06 11.94 28.11
CA VAL A 151 -13.06 11.28 28.94
C VAL A 151 -12.98 11.87 30.33
N GLY A 152 -14.06 12.51 30.78
CA GLY A 152 -14.24 12.97 32.14
C GLY A 152 -15.16 12.05 32.94
N PRO A 153 -15.53 12.45 34.18
CA PRO A 153 -16.34 11.61 35.07
C PRO A 153 -17.74 11.28 34.52
N ASP A 154 -18.36 12.22 33.81
CA ASP A 154 -19.76 12.16 33.37
C ASP A 154 -19.95 12.64 31.92
N TRP A 155 -18.85 12.79 31.19
CA TRP A 155 -18.84 13.25 29.80
C TRP A 155 -17.66 12.66 29.04
N ILE A 156 -17.81 12.57 27.72
CA ILE A 156 -16.73 12.32 26.77
C ILE A 156 -16.83 13.35 25.65
N VAL A 157 -15.68 13.75 25.14
CA VAL A 157 -15.53 14.64 24.00
C VAL A 157 -14.61 13.96 22.99
N SER A 158 -15.09 13.77 21.78
CA SER A 158 -14.30 13.32 20.63
C SER A 158 -13.82 14.50 19.78
N CYS A 159 -12.70 14.34 19.10
CA CYS A 159 -12.22 15.22 18.04
C CYS A 159 -11.63 14.34 16.93
N TRP A 160 -12.20 14.44 15.73
CA TRP A 160 -11.75 13.71 14.56
C TRP A 160 -10.77 14.56 13.77
N ASN A 161 -9.55 14.06 13.63
CA ASN A 161 -8.47 14.68 12.90
C ASN A 161 -8.20 13.88 11.62
N GLY A 162 -8.58 14.43 10.47
CA GLY A 162 -8.28 13.83 9.17
C GLY A 162 -9.12 14.37 8.03
N LEU A 163 -9.14 13.64 6.92
CA LEU A 163 -9.72 14.00 5.63
C LEU A 163 -11.25 14.13 5.61
N ALA A 164 -11.93 13.52 6.57
CA ALA A 164 -13.37 13.57 6.69
C ALA A 164 -13.78 14.86 7.42
N THR A 165 -14.65 15.65 6.79
CA THR A 165 -15.24 16.85 7.40
C THR A 165 -16.15 16.51 8.58
N GLU A 166 -16.64 15.27 8.63
CA GLU A 166 -17.59 14.75 9.61
C GLU A 166 -17.08 13.42 10.15
N ALA A 167 -17.51 13.06 11.36
CA ALA A 167 -17.27 11.73 11.88
C ALA A 167 -17.90 10.68 10.92
N PRO A 168 -17.22 9.56 10.65
CA PRO A 168 -17.79 8.46 9.88
C PRO A 168 -19.14 8.05 10.46
N ALA A 169 -20.20 8.20 9.65
CA ALA A 169 -21.56 7.86 10.08
C ALA A 169 -21.65 6.41 10.55
N SER A 170 -20.96 5.49 9.85
CA SER A 170 -20.92 4.06 10.18
C SER A 170 -20.38 3.79 11.59
N VAL A 171 -19.32 4.48 12.01
CA VAL A 171 -18.76 4.34 13.36
C VAL A 171 -19.75 4.87 14.39
N LEU A 172 -20.35 6.05 14.16
CA LEU A 172 -21.31 6.64 15.11
C LEU A 172 -22.59 5.82 15.22
N GLU A 173 -23.10 5.29 14.11
CA GLU A 173 -24.25 4.37 14.06
C GLU A 173 -23.93 3.09 14.83
N THR A 174 -22.76 2.50 14.62
CA THR A 174 -22.31 1.30 15.35
C THR A 174 -22.21 1.56 16.85
N VAL A 175 -21.61 2.69 17.26
CA VAL A 175 -21.57 3.09 18.67
C VAL A 175 -22.96 3.21 19.25
N ARG A 176 -23.89 3.78 18.49
CA ARG A 176 -25.29 3.90 18.87
C ARG A 176 -25.98 2.57 19.08
N GLU A 177 -25.90 1.70 18.09
CA GLU A 177 -26.49 0.37 18.17
C GLU A 177 -25.93 -0.44 19.35
N VAL A 178 -24.60 -0.40 19.55
CA VAL A 178 -23.95 -1.14 20.64
C VAL A 178 -24.30 -0.53 22.01
N TRP A 179 -24.35 0.79 22.13
CA TRP A 179 -24.75 1.46 23.37
C TRP A 179 -26.21 1.17 23.73
N GLU A 180 -27.13 1.30 22.78
CA GLU A 180 -28.55 1.00 22.99
C GLU A 180 -28.79 -0.48 23.35
N ALA A 181 -27.94 -1.39 22.85
CA ALA A 181 -28.00 -2.82 23.18
C ALA A 181 -27.49 -3.18 24.59
N HIS A 182 -26.78 -2.26 25.27
CA HIS A 182 -26.25 -2.45 26.63
C HIS A 182 -26.85 -1.42 27.58
N PRO A 183 -28.12 -1.56 28.00
CA PRO A 183 -28.81 -0.59 28.88
C PRO A 183 -28.21 -0.52 30.30
N ASP A 184 -27.37 -1.49 30.64
CA ASP A 184 -26.52 -1.50 31.81
C ASP A 184 -25.32 -0.56 31.69
N ALA A 185 -24.84 -0.24 30.47
CA ALA A 185 -23.77 0.74 30.27
C ALA A 185 -24.26 2.18 30.52
N ARG A 186 -23.64 2.86 31.48
CA ARG A 186 -23.90 4.25 31.88
C ARG A 186 -22.65 5.11 31.95
N SER A 187 -21.49 4.47 32.02
CA SER A 187 -20.21 5.14 32.21
C SER A 187 -19.61 5.70 30.91
N PRO A 188 -19.08 6.94 30.92
CA PRO A 188 -18.29 7.48 29.81
C PRO A 188 -17.07 6.62 29.45
N TYR A 189 -16.51 5.89 30.42
CA TYR A 189 -15.38 4.98 30.22
C TYR A 189 -15.78 3.74 29.40
N THR A 190 -16.98 3.20 29.62
CA THR A 190 -17.56 2.11 28.82
C THR A 190 -17.91 2.57 27.42
N LEU A 191 -18.42 3.81 27.31
CA LEU A 191 -18.71 4.40 26.01
C LEU A 191 -17.44 4.60 25.17
N ALA A 192 -16.34 5.02 25.79
CA ALA A 192 -15.05 5.11 25.12
C ALA A 192 -14.56 3.75 24.60
N THR A 193 -14.75 2.66 25.35
CA THR A 193 -14.37 1.32 24.86
C THR A 193 -15.30 0.79 23.78
N ILE A 194 -16.60 1.12 23.83
CA ILE A 194 -17.54 0.84 22.73
C ILE A 194 -17.13 1.59 21.46
N PHE A 195 -16.70 2.85 21.61
CA PHE A 195 -16.17 3.64 20.50
C PHE A 195 -14.93 3.00 19.85
N LEU A 196 -14.00 2.51 20.66
CA LEU A 196 -12.83 1.78 20.16
C LEU A 196 -13.23 0.49 19.43
N ALA A 197 -14.19 -0.25 19.96
CA ALA A 197 -14.71 -1.45 19.34
C ALA A 197 -15.36 -1.15 17.99
N ALA A 198 -16.12 -0.05 17.88
CA ALA A 198 -16.71 0.40 16.63
C ALA A 198 -15.64 0.79 15.59
N CYS A 199 -14.60 1.54 15.99
CA CYS A 199 -13.47 1.82 15.10
C CYS A 199 -12.78 0.53 14.62
N ALA A 200 -12.62 -0.46 15.50
CA ALA A 200 -11.98 -1.73 15.17
C ALA A 200 -12.82 -2.63 14.23
N ILE A 201 -14.13 -2.41 14.13
CA ILE A 201 -14.99 -3.11 13.16
C ILE A 201 -14.64 -2.67 11.73
N GLU A 202 -14.50 -1.37 11.49
CA GLU A 202 -14.15 -0.79 10.17
C GLU A 202 -12.80 -1.28 9.64
N TYR A 203 -11.90 -1.73 10.52
CA TYR A 203 -10.62 -2.28 10.08
C TYR A 203 -10.81 -3.53 9.21
N ALA A 204 -11.86 -4.31 9.44
CA ALA A 204 -12.14 -5.49 8.62
C ALA A 204 -12.48 -5.10 7.18
N ASP A 205 -13.32 -4.07 7.00
CA ASP A 205 -13.76 -3.58 5.68
C ASP A 205 -12.56 -3.04 4.86
N VAL A 206 -11.59 -2.44 5.55
CA VAL A 206 -10.33 -1.99 4.93
C VAL A 206 -9.50 -3.18 4.44
N ILE A 207 -9.39 -4.26 5.23
CA ILE A 207 -8.68 -5.48 4.81
C ILE A 207 -9.38 -6.11 3.59
N GLU A 208 -10.71 -6.22 3.61
CA GLU A 208 -11.48 -6.75 2.48
C GLU A 208 -11.28 -5.91 1.22
N THR A 209 -11.18 -4.58 1.37
CA THR A 209 -10.89 -3.68 0.25
C THR A 209 -9.47 -3.88 -0.30
N LEU A 210 -8.46 -4.06 0.56
CA LEU A 210 -7.09 -4.36 0.13
C LEU A 210 -7.02 -5.69 -0.63
N ASP A 211 -7.72 -6.71 -0.15
CA ASP A 211 -7.86 -8.00 -0.85
C ASP A 211 -8.53 -7.82 -2.22
N ALA A 212 -9.61 -7.04 -2.29
CA ALA A 212 -10.27 -6.76 -3.56
C ALA A 212 -9.36 -6.05 -4.57
N TRP A 213 -8.57 -5.07 -4.14
CA TRP A 213 -7.59 -4.40 -5.02
C TRP A 213 -6.47 -5.34 -5.47
N TYR A 214 -6.02 -6.24 -4.60
CA TYR A 214 -5.04 -7.26 -4.95
C TYR A 214 -5.59 -8.27 -5.97
N ASP A 215 -6.83 -8.74 -5.78
CA ASP A 215 -7.50 -9.65 -6.72
C ASP A 215 -7.71 -9.00 -8.09
N GLN A 216 -8.07 -7.72 -8.12
CA GLN A 216 -8.17 -6.95 -9.36
C GLN A 216 -6.80 -6.88 -10.07
N TRP A 217 -5.73 -6.60 -9.33
CA TRP A 217 -4.37 -6.60 -9.87
C TRP A 217 -4.00 -7.98 -10.43
N GLN A 218 -4.32 -9.07 -9.72
CA GLN A 218 -4.04 -10.43 -10.21
C GLN A 218 -4.77 -10.75 -11.51
N LEU A 219 -6.07 -10.44 -11.57
CA LEU A 219 -6.89 -10.70 -12.75
C LEU A 219 -6.36 -9.94 -13.96
N ALA A 220 -6.01 -8.68 -13.74
CA ALA A 220 -5.48 -7.82 -14.77
C ALA A 220 -4.10 -8.34 -15.24
N HIS A 221 -3.21 -8.75 -14.32
CA HIS A 221 -1.86 -9.27 -14.67
C HIS A 221 -1.91 -10.54 -15.54
N HIS A 222 -3.01 -11.30 -15.47
CA HIS A 222 -3.24 -12.45 -16.34
C HIS A 222 -3.68 -12.09 -17.76
N ASP A 223 -4.11 -10.86 -18.02
CA ASP A 223 -4.52 -10.40 -19.35
C ASP A 223 -3.29 -9.97 -20.18
N PRO A 224 -2.94 -10.70 -21.26
CA PRO A 224 -1.75 -10.39 -22.08
C PRO A 224 -1.81 -9.04 -22.81
N GLY A 225 -2.94 -8.32 -22.77
CA GLY A 225 -3.12 -6.99 -23.36
C GLY A 225 -2.96 -5.82 -22.40
N GLN A 226 -2.85 -6.04 -21.09
CA GLN A 226 -2.75 -4.97 -20.10
C GLN A 226 -1.32 -4.89 -19.51
N GLU A 227 -0.70 -3.72 -19.61
CA GLU A 227 0.48 -3.38 -18.81
C GLU A 227 0.00 -2.89 -17.44
N ILE A 228 -0.33 -3.80 -16.52
CA ILE A 228 -0.62 -3.37 -15.14
C ILE A 228 0.68 -3.09 -14.42
N GLY A 229 0.72 -1.90 -13.83
CA GLY A 229 1.85 -1.36 -13.12
C GLY A 229 2.24 -2.24 -11.93
N ARG A 230 3.55 -2.42 -11.75
CA ARG A 230 4.12 -2.85 -10.47
C ARG A 230 3.73 -1.88 -9.35
N ASP A 231 3.38 -0.67 -9.75
CA ASP A 231 2.98 0.44 -8.90
C ASP A 231 1.83 0.03 -7.97
N THR A 232 0.80 -0.67 -8.46
CA THR A 232 -0.27 -1.20 -7.59
C THR A 232 0.26 -2.08 -6.45
N LEU A 233 1.19 -3.01 -6.73
CA LEU A 233 1.78 -3.84 -5.66
C LEU A 233 2.64 -3.04 -4.69
N PHE A 234 3.35 -2.02 -5.19
CA PHE A 234 4.14 -1.12 -4.33
C PHE A 234 3.23 -0.27 -3.43
N ASP A 235 2.12 0.23 -3.96
CA ASP A 235 1.11 0.98 -3.21
C ASP A 235 0.47 0.11 -2.15
N LEU A 236 0.01 -1.11 -2.51
CA LEU A 236 -0.51 -2.09 -1.57
C LEU A 236 0.50 -2.42 -0.46
N ARG A 237 1.77 -2.64 -0.82
CA ARG A 237 2.85 -2.89 0.15
C ARG A 237 3.03 -1.71 1.10
N ARG A 238 3.04 -0.49 0.57
CA ARG A 238 3.18 0.73 1.36
C ARG A 238 2.01 0.89 2.32
N MET A 239 0.78 0.75 1.84
CA MET A 239 -0.44 0.83 2.65
C MET A 239 -0.42 -0.19 3.80
N VAL A 240 0.00 -1.43 3.54
CA VAL A 240 0.09 -2.47 4.58
C VAL A 240 1.13 -2.11 5.65
N ILE A 241 2.28 -1.58 5.25
CA ILE A 241 3.32 -1.13 6.20
C ILE A 241 2.80 0.03 7.06
N ASP A 242 2.15 1.01 6.42
CA ASP A 242 1.59 2.18 7.10
C ASP A 242 0.48 1.78 8.07
N LEU A 243 -0.43 0.88 7.66
CA LEU A 243 -1.49 0.33 8.50
C LEU A 243 -0.94 -0.44 9.71
N ARG A 244 0.05 -1.31 9.52
CA ARG A 244 0.68 -2.03 10.64
C ARG A 244 1.30 -1.08 11.66
N ARG A 245 1.88 0.03 11.18
CA ARG A 245 2.50 1.05 12.03
C ARG A 245 1.48 1.84 12.85
N GLN A 246 0.26 2.00 12.35
CA GLN A 246 -0.84 2.71 13.01
C GLN A 246 -1.69 1.81 13.91
N VAL A 247 -2.02 0.60 13.45
CA VAL A 247 -2.85 -0.37 14.19
C VAL A 247 -2.05 -1.09 15.27
N GLY A 248 -0.75 -1.33 15.06
CA GLY A 248 0.10 -2.04 16.02
C GLY A 248 0.06 -1.49 17.46
N PRO A 249 0.26 -0.17 17.66
CA PRO A 249 0.18 0.45 18.98
C PRO A 249 -1.19 0.34 19.68
N LEU A 250 -2.27 0.02 18.96
CA LEU A 250 -3.59 -0.14 19.58
C LEU A 250 -3.63 -1.32 20.55
N LEU A 251 -2.84 -2.38 20.33
CA LEU A 251 -2.78 -3.49 21.29
C LEU A 251 -2.21 -3.03 22.63
N GLU A 252 -1.17 -2.20 22.63
CA GLU A 252 -0.61 -1.61 23.86
C GLU A 252 -1.60 -0.65 24.52
N LEU A 253 -2.35 0.13 23.73
CA LEU A 253 -3.43 0.98 24.24
C LEU A 253 -4.52 0.15 24.94
N LEU A 254 -4.95 -0.96 24.32
CA LEU A 254 -6.01 -1.83 24.87
C LEU A 254 -5.55 -2.57 26.13
N ASP A 255 -4.28 -2.96 26.19
CA ASP A 255 -3.66 -3.53 27.40
C ASP A 255 -3.63 -2.50 28.54
N LYS A 256 -3.17 -1.27 28.26
CA LYS A 256 -3.22 -0.14 29.22
C LYS A 256 -4.63 0.18 29.69
N LEU A 257 -5.62 0.07 28.79
CA LEU A 257 -7.02 0.25 29.15
C LEU A 257 -7.52 -0.83 30.11
N ARG A 258 -6.96 -2.04 30.06
CA ARG A 258 -7.32 -3.12 30.97
C ARG A 258 -6.78 -2.89 32.38
N ASP A 259 -5.59 -2.31 32.48
CA ASP A 259 -4.84 -2.16 33.74
C ASP A 259 -5.12 -0.82 34.46
N GLU A 260 -5.16 0.28 33.71
CA GLU A 260 -5.16 1.64 34.26
C GLU A 260 -6.49 2.36 34.12
N TRP A 261 -7.35 1.92 33.19
CA TRP A 261 -8.61 2.61 32.93
C TRP A 261 -9.59 2.41 34.09
N PRO A 262 -10.31 3.46 34.52
CA PRO A 262 -11.32 3.31 35.56
C PRO A 262 -12.42 2.34 35.12
N ALA A 263 -12.41 1.13 35.70
CA ALA A 263 -13.49 0.16 35.51
C ALA A 263 -14.76 0.71 36.20
N PRO A 264 -15.87 0.91 35.48
CA PRO A 264 -17.05 1.53 36.06
C PRO A 264 -17.85 0.55 36.93
N GLU A 265 -18.17 0.97 38.16
CA GLU A 265 -19.04 0.23 39.08
C GLU A 265 -20.44 0.04 38.45
N GLY A 266 -20.83 -1.20 38.19
CA GLY A 266 -22.14 -1.55 37.62
C GLY A 266 -22.18 -1.80 36.11
N ASP A 267 -21.08 -1.54 35.40
CA ASP A 267 -20.98 -1.66 33.94
C ASP A 267 -19.86 -2.62 33.50
N GLU A 268 -19.25 -3.36 34.43
CA GLU A 268 -17.98 -4.08 34.18
C GLU A 268 -18.11 -5.08 33.03
N ARG A 269 -19.30 -5.68 32.87
CA ARG A 269 -19.59 -6.63 31.80
C ARG A 269 -19.59 -5.96 30.43
N ALA A 270 -20.28 -4.82 30.28
CA ALA A 270 -20.33 -4.09 29.03
C ALA A 270 -18.94 -3.54 28.66
N PHE A 271 -18.23 -3.00 29.65
CA PHE A 271 -16.84 -2.55 29.49
C PHE A 271 -15.92 -3.67 29.00
N THR A 272 -15.91 -4.81 29.70
CA THR A 272 -15.05 -5.96 29.35
C THR A 272 -15.41 -6.52 27.97
N HIS A 273 -16.70 -6.63 27.66
CA HIS A 273 -17.14 -7.13 26.37
C HIS A 273 -16.69 -6.23 25.21
N ALA A 274 -16.82 -4.91 25.36
CA ALA A 274 -16.38 -3.94 24.36
C ALA A 274 -14.85 -3.97 24.20
N LEU A 275 -14.10 -4.00 25.31
CA LEU A 275 -12.64 -4.07 25.30
C LEU A 275 -12.14 -5.36 24.62
N ASP A 276 -12.69 -6.51 24.99
CA ASP A 276 -12.36 -7.80 24.38
C ASP A 276 -12.76 -7.84 22.89
N HIS A 277 -13.83 -7.15 22.48
CA HIS A 277 -14.19 -7.03 21.07
C HIS A 277 -13.16 -6.20 20.29
N ALA A 278 -12.79 -5.03 20.81
CA ALA A 278 -11.78 -4.16 20.20
C ALA A 278 -10.42 -4.88 20.06
N GLU A 279 -9.99 -5.61 21.10
CA GLU A 279 -8.75 -6.38 21.09
C GLU A 279 -8.76 -7.50 20.06
N ARG A 280 -9.82 -8.33 20.05
CA ARG A 280 -9.94 -9.43 19.08
C ARG A 280 -9.94 -8.93 17.64
N ARG A 281 -10.65 -7.83 17.35
CA ARG A 281 -10.70 -7.24 16.01
C ARG A 281 -9.36 -6.66 15.60
N THR A 282 -8.73 -5.86 16.47
CA THR A 282 -7.40 -5.28 16.23
C THR A 282 -6.36 -6.36 15.98
N PHE A 283 -6.36 -7.43 16.78
CA PHE A 283 -5.46 -8.57 16.60
C PHE A 283 -5.71 -9.30 15.27
N ALA A 284 -6.98 -9.53 14.91
CA ALA A 284 -7.35 -10.13 13.63
C ALA A 284 -6.87 -9.28 12.44
N THR A 285 -7.04 -7.96 12.50
CA THR A 285 -6.54 -7.03 11.49
C THR A 285 -5.02 -7.12 11.33
N LEU A 286 -4.27 -7.13 12.43
CA LEU A 286 -2.80 -7.24 12.37
C LEU A 286 -2.34 -8.56 11.74
N LYS A 287 -3.01 -9.66 12.09
CA LYS A 287 -2.75 -10.97 11.47
C LYS A 287 -3.06 -10.97 9.98
N ALA A 288 -4.17 -10.34 9.58
CA ALA A 288 -4.53 -10.21 8.17
C ALA A 288 -3.50 -9.36 7.40
N LEU A 289 -3.03 -8.25 7.97
CA LEU A 289 -1.97 -7.44 7.38
C LEU A 289 -0.64 -8.19 7.25
N GLU A 290 -0.29 -9.07 8.20
CA GLU A 290 0.88 -9.93 8.08
C GLU A 290 0.73 -10.95 6.96
N HIS A 291 -0.40 -11.64 6.90
CA HIS A 291 -0.70 -12.58 5.81
C HIS A 291 -0.64 -11.88 4.44
N PHE A 292 -1.25 -10.70 4.34
CA PHE A 292 -1.25 -9.92 3.12
C PHE A 292 0.17 -9.47 2.72
N ALA A 293 1.02 -9.10 3.68
CA ALA A 293 2.43 -8.78 3.41
C ALA A 293 3.21 -9.99 2.83
N GLU A 294 2.94 -11.20 3.30
CA GLU A 294 3.52 -12.44 2.74
C GLU A 294 3.02 -12.72 1.32
N THR A 295 1.73 -12.52 1.08
CA THR A 295 1.10 -12.63 -0.24
C THR A 295 1.73 -11.65 -1.24
N LEU A 296 1.88 -10.38 -0.85
CA LEU A 296 2.56 -9.37 -1.66
C LEU A 296 4.02 -9.74 -1.92
N HIS A 297 4.75 -10.24 -0.92
CA HIS A 297 6.14 -10.68 -1.11
C HIS A 297 6.26 -11.79 -2.16
N SER A 298 5.33 -12.75 -2.12
CA SER A 298 5.24 -13.82 -3.11
C SER A 298 4.93 -13.27 -4.51
N ALA A 299 4.01 -12.31 -4.63
CA ALA A 299 3.69 -11.65 -5.89
C ALA A 299 4.90 -10.92 -6.50
N PHE A 300 5.67 -10.18 -5.70
CA PHE A 300 6.92 -9.55 -6.14
C PHE A 300 7.95 -10.59 -6.63
N GLY A 301 8.04 -11.74 -5.97
CA GLY A 301 8.90 -12.85 -6.40
C GLY A 301 8.54 -13.37 -7.80
N ILE A 302 7.23 -13.52 -8.08
CA ILE A 302 6.74 -13.94 -9.40
C ILE A 302 7.11 -12.91 -10.47
N LEU A 303 6.91 -11.61 -10.19
CA LEU A 303 7.28 -10.54 -11.13
C LEU A 303 8.77 -10.52 -11.42
N ALA A 304 9.62 -10.66 -10.40
CA ALA A 304 11.07 -10.70 -10.58
C ALA A 304 11.52 -11.92 -11.40
N ALA A 305 10.88 -13.08 -11.22
CA ALA A 305 11.13 -14.27 -12.02
C ALA A 305 10.72 -14.07 -13.49
N GLN A 306 9.56 -13.46 -13.74
CA GLN A 306 9.09 -13.15 -15.09
C GLN A 306 10.01 -12.16 -15.81
N ASP A 307 10.50 -11.14 -15.11
CA ASP A 307 11.48 -10.19 -15.66
C ASP A 307 12.78 -10.88 -16.06
N THR A 308 13.28 -11.74 -15.19
CA THR A 308 14.49 -12.49 -15.45
C THR A 308 14.30 -13.37 -16.69
N GLU A 309 13.15 -14.02 -16.83
CA GLU A 309 12.82 -14.84 -17.99
C GLU A 309 12.68 -14.00 -19.27
N ARG A 310 12.04 -12.83 -19.21
CA ARG A 310 11.95 -11.89 -20.33
C ARG A 310 13.32 -11.40 -20.78
N GLN A 311 14.20 -11.05 -19.83
CA GLN A 311 15.57 -10.63 -20.10
C GLN A 311 16.40 -11.76 -20.71
N ARG A 312 16.25 -12.99 -20.20
CA ARG A 312 16.88 -14.19 -20.79
C ARG A 312 16.40 -14.40 -22.21
N ALA A 313 15.09 -14.41 -22.46
CA ALA A 313 14.54 -14.58 -23.80
C ALA A 313 14.99 -13.47 -24.78
N GLN A 314 15.14 -12.23 -24.32
CA GLN A 314 15.71 -11.14 -25.13
C GLN A 314 17.19 -11.38 -25.44
N THR A 315 17.97 -11.79 -24.43
CA THR A 315 19.39 -12.09 -24.59
C THR A 315 19.61 -13.27 -25.53
N ASP A 316 18.81 -14.33 -25.39
CA ASP A 316 18.85 -15.51 -26.26
C ASP A 316 18.53 -15.12 -27.72
N ARG A 317 17.54 -14.24 -27.94
CA ARG A 317 17.25 -13.71 -29.28
C ARG A 317 18.40 -12.87 -29.84
N LEU A 318 19.11 -12.13 -28.99
CA LEU A 318 20.29 -11.36 -29.42
C LEU A 318 21.46 -12.30 -29.76
N HIS A 319 21.73 -13.30 -28.93
CA HIS A 319 22.74 -14.32 -29.20
C HIS A 319 22.44 -15.08 -30.49
N ASP A 320 21.18 -15.50 -30.69
CA ASP A 320 20.73 -16.14 -31.93
C ASP A 320 21.06 -15.30 -33.18
N ARG A 321 20.89 -13.98 -33.10
CA ARG A 321 21.22 -13.06 -34.20
C ARG A 321 22.73 -12.95 -34.40
N LEU A 322 23.49 -12.85 -33.32
CA LEU A 322 24.95 -12.78 -33.37
C LEU A 322 25.57 -14.06 -33.94
N ASP A 323 25.02 -15.23 -33.61
CA ASP A 323 25.48 -16.52 -34.13
C ASP A 323 25.26 -16.62 -35.64
N ILE A 324 24.07 -16.22 -36.12
CA ILE A 324 23.76 -16.19 -37.57
C ILE A 324 24.70 -15.21 -38.30
N VAL A 325 24.86 -14.00 -37.78
CA VAL A 325 25.74 -12.98 -38.37
C VAL A 325 27.18 -13.50 -38.41
N SER A 326 27.66 -14.08 -37.32
CA SER A 326 29.01 -14.65 -37.22
C SER A 326 29.21 -15.78 -38.24
N ALA A 327 28.26 -16.70 -38.39
CA ALA A 327 28.34 -17.78 -39.38
C ALA A 327 28.40 -17.26 -40.81
N VAL A 328 27.62 -16.22 -41.13
CA VAL A 328 27.57 -15.61 -42.47
C VAL A 328 28.85 -14.87 -42.82
N PHE A 329 29.56 -14.28 -41.86
CA PHE A 329 30.80 -13.53 -42.14
C PHE A 329 32.09 -14.35 -41.93
N LEU A 330 32.18 -15.14 -40.85
CA LEU A 330 33.41 -15.84 -40.46
C LEU A 330 33.80 -16.93 -41.47
N VAL A 331 32.83 -17.72 -41.94
CA VAL A 331 33.10 -18.84 -42.85
C VAL A 331 33.59 -18.35 -44.22
N PRO A 332 32.94 -17.37 -44.86
CA PRO A 332 33.45 -16.78 -46.09
C PRO A 332 34.78 -16.05 -45.91
N ALA A 333 34.98 -15.33 -44.81
CA ALA A 333 36.23 -14.64 -44.53
C ALA A 333 37.41 -15.61 -44.38
N LEU A 334 37.21 -16.76 -43.73
CA LEU A 334 38.22 -17.82 -43.63
C LEU A 334 38.59 -18.37 -45.01
N ILE A 335 37.60 -18.68 -45.84
CA ILE A 335 37.83 -19.20 -47.19
C ILE A 335 38.56 -18.17 -48.05
N ALA A 336 38.13 -16.91 -48.01
CA ALA A 336 38.81 -15.82 -48.71
C ALA A 336 40.25 -15.62 -48.21
N GLY A 337 40.50 -15.74 -46.90
CA GLY A 337 41.83 -15.67 -46.32
C GLY A 337 42.75 -16.79 -46.79
N ILE A 338 42.25 -18.03 -46.89
CA ILE A 338 43.00 -19.17 -47.42
C ILE A 338 43.33 -18.96 -48.90
N TYR A 339 42.36 -18.53 -49.71
CA TYR A 339 42.56 -18.25 -51.14
C TYR A 339 43.37 -16.96 -51.41
N GLY A 340 43.52 -16.09 -50.41
CA GLY A 340 44.36 -14.89 -50.47
C GLY A 340 45.79 -15.11 -49.97
N ALA A 341 46.11 -16.29 -49.43
CA ALA A 341 47.47 -16.61 -49.02
C ALA A 341 48.39 -16.72 -50.25
N ASN A 342 49.60 -16.16 -50.15
CA ASN A 342 50.61 -16.18 -51.21
C ASN A 342 51.29 -17.56 -51.34
N THR A 343 50.51 -18.61 -51.54
CA THR A 343 50.98 -20.00 -51.71
C THR A 343 50.37 -20.62 -52.97
N ALA A 344 50.90 -21.76 -53.40
CA ALA A 344 50.34 -22.49 -54.54
C ALA A 344 49.00 -23.13 -54.13
N ILE A 345 47.89 -22.49 -54.51
CA ILE A 345 46.52 -22.95 -54.26
C ILE A 345 45.94 -23.63 -55.52
N PRO A 346 45.12 -24.68 -55.37
CA PRO A 346 44.45 -25.33 -56.50
C PRO A 346 43.62 -24.32 -57.30
N GLY A 347 43.90 -24.21 -58.61
CA GLY A 347 43.17 -23.29 -59.50
C GLY A 347 43.60 -21.81 -59.44
N GLY A 348 44.69 -21.49 -58.73
CA GLY A 348 45.24 -20.13 -58.65
C GLY A 348 45.52 -19.50 -60.02
N GLY A 349 45.16 -18.23 -60.19
CA GLY A 349 45.34 -17.48 -61.45
C GLY A 349 44.35 -17.82 -62.57
N SER A 350 43.35 -18.67 -62.32
CA SER A 350 42.33 -19.07 -63.30
C SER A 350 40.91 -18.65 -62.88
N TRP A 351 40.04 -18.39 -63.85
CA TRP A 351 38.61 -18.10 -63.60
C TRP A 351 37.90 -19.26 -62.87
N TRP A 352 38.32 -20.50 -63.10
CA TRP A 352 37.76 -21.68 -62.44
C TRP A 352 38.08 -21.72 -60.95
N GLY A 353 39.26 -21.25 -60.52
CA GLY A 353 39.62 -21.14 -59.11
C GLY A 353 38.74 -20.13 -58.36
N PHE A 354 38.42 -19.00 -59.00
CA PHE A 354 37.49 -18.01 -58.44
C PHE A 354 36.07 -18.58 -58.28
N ILE A 355 35.57 -19.29 -59.28
CA ILE A 355 34.25 -19.96 -59.20
C ILE A 355 34.23 -20.99 -58.07
N ALA A 356 35.27 -21.82 -57.96
CA ALA A 356 35.39 -22.83 -56.90
C ALA A 356 35.40 -22.20 -55.50
N MET A 357 36.12 -21.08 -55.31
CA MET A 357 36.12 -20.32 -54.06
C MET A 357 34.71 -19.82 -53.69
N CYS A 358 34.01 -19.19 -54.64
CA CYS A 358 32.64 -18.71 -54.42
C CYS A 358 31.69 -19.86 -54.05
N VAL A 359 31.75 -20.99 -54.76
CA VAL A 359 30.93 -22.18 -54.45
C VAL A 359 31.24 -22.69 -53.04
N LEU A 360 32.51 -22.75 -52.65
CA LEU A 360 32.92 -23.18 -51.32
C LEU A 360 32.42 -22.23 -50.23
N MET A 361 32.42 -20.91 -50.48
CA MET A 361 31.86 -19.91 -49.55
C MET A 361 30.36 -20.12 -49.34
N PHE A 362 29.59 -20.27 -50.43
CA PHE A 362 28.15 -20.54 -50.34
C PHE A 362 27.85 -21.87 -49.63
N LEU A 363 28.60 -22.93 -49.96
CA LEU A 363 28.44 -24.24 -49.32
C LEU A 363 28.80 -24.19 -47.83
N GLY A 364 29.85 -23.45 -47.48
CA GLY A 364 30.28 -23.25 -46.10
C GLY A 364 29.24 -22.51 -45.27
N ILE A 365 28.65 -21.42 -45.79
CA ILE A 365 27.54 -20.73 -45.13
C ILE A 365 26.34 -21.66 -44.96
N ALA A 366 25.97 -22.40 -46.02
CA ALA A 366 24.83 -23.31 -45.97
C ALA A 366 25.01 -24.41 -44.91
N LEU A 367 26.22 -24.99 -44.82
CA LEU A 367 26.55 -26.00 -43.82
C LEU A 367 26.56 -25.42 -42.40
N ALA A 368 27.11 -24.22 -42.20
CA ALA A 368 27.12 -23.55 -40.90
C ALA A 368 25.70 -23.26 -40.39
N LEU A 369 24.83 -22.74 -41.26
CA LEU A 369 23.43 -22.49 -40.92
C LEU A 369 22.64 -23.79 -40.64
N LEU A 370 22.96 -24.87 -41.35
CA LEU A 370 22.37 -26.19 -41.12
C LEU A 370 22.81 -26.78 -39.77
N TYR A 371 24.09 -26.66 -39.42
CA TYR A 371 24.63 -27.09 -38.13
C TYR A 371 24.01 -26.32 -36.95
N LEU A 372 23.80 -25.01 -37.10
CA LEU A 372 23.10 -24.17 -36.13
C LEU A 372 21.59 -24.50 -36.01
N GLY A 373 21.05 -25.40 -36.84
CA GLY A 373 19.62 -25.72 -36.86
C GLY A 373 18.73 -24.57 -37.33
N LYS A 374 19.32 -23.51 -37.91
CA LYS A 374 18.62 -22.29 -38.36
C LYS A 374 18.23 -22.33 -39.84
N PHE A 375 18.41 -23.47 -40.51
CA PHE A 375 17.91 -23.67 -41.88
C PHE A 375 16.37 -23.71 -41.86
N PRO A 376 15.66 -23.06 -42.80
CA PRO A 376 14.21 -23.07 -42.87
C PRO A 376 13.71 -24.46 -43.33
N TYR A 377 13.72 -25.43 -42.42
CA TYR A 377 12.91 -26.63 -42.52
C TYR A 377 11.72 -26.43 -41.55
N GLU A 378 10.66 -25.79 -42.00
CA GLU A 378 9.36 -26.08 -41.39
C GLU A 378 8.94 -27.44 -41.96
N PRO A 379 8.94 -28.55 -41.20
CA PRO A 379 8.18 -29.70 -41.63
C PRO A 379 6.71 -29.29 -41.61
N LEU A 380 6.08 -29.28 -42.78
CA LEU A 380 4.65 -29.04 -43.05
C LEU A 380 3.66 -29.86 -42.17
N MET A 381 4.15 -30.68 -41.24
CA MET A 381 3.35 -31.55 -40.36
C MET A 381 2.81 -30.87 -39.08
N ARG A 382 3.20 -29.64 -38.73
CA ARG A 382 2.71 -28.96 -37.49
C ARG A 382 1.46 -28.08 -37.65
N ARG A 383 0.83 -28.04 -38.84
CA ARG A 383 -0.50 -27.44 -39.05
C ARG A 383 -1.61 -28.50 -39.05
N TRP A 384 -1.74 -29.26 -37.97
CA TRP A 384 -3.00 -29.97 -37.69
C TRP A 384 -3.65 -29.33 -36.47
N PRO A 385 -4.90 -28.81 -36.59
CA PRO A 385 -5.62 -28.27 -35.45
C PRO A 385 -5.78 -29.33 -34.36
N GLN A 386 -5.47 -28.97 -33.10
CA GLN A 386 -5.67 -29.84 -31.93
C GLN A 386 -7.15 -30.21 -31.69
N SER A 387 -8.09 -29.63 -32.45
CA SER A 387 -9.53 -29.89 -32.39
C SER A 387 -9.96 -31.29 -32.89
N LEU A 388 -9.06 -32.09 -33.46
CA LEU A 388 -9.36 -33.47 -33.90
C LEU A 388 -8.95 -34.56 -32.90
N ARG A 389 -8.48 -34.21 -31.70
CA ARG A 389 -8.40 -35.18 -30.58
C ARG A 389 -9.82 -35.45 -30.05
N ARG A 390 -10.57 -36.24 -30.82
CA ARG A 390 -11.85 -36.84 -30.45
C ARG A 390 -11.72 -37.49 -29.07
N LYS A 391 -12.51 -37.01 -28.11
CA LYS A 391 -12.79 -37.68 -26.84
C LYS A 391 -13.18 -39.13 -27.14
N ARG A 392 -12.32 -40.10 -26.83
CA ARG A 392 -12.79 -41.48 -26.62
C ARG A 392 -13.57 -41.47 -25.31
N HIS A 393 -14.89 -41.35 -25.42
CA HIS A 393 -15.79 -41.81 -24.37
C HIS A 393 -15.53 -43.31 -24.14
N PRO A 394 -15.32 -43.78 -22.91
CA PRO A 394 -15.52 -45.19 -22.61
C PRO A 394 -17.01 -45.48 -22.76
N ARG A 395 -17.35 -46.37 -23.70
CA ARG A 395 -18.69 -46.95 -23.79
C ARG A 395 -18.95 -47.76 -22.53
N LEU A 396 -20.08 -47.49 -21.91
CA LEU A 396 -20.79 -48.42 -21.06
C LEU A 396 -21.19 -49.65 -21.89
N SER A 397 -20.80 -50.82 -21.40
CA SER A 397 -21.42 -52.14 -21.58
C SER A 397 -20.98 -52.91 -20.32
N GLY A 398 -21.81 -53.28 -19.36
CA GLY A 398 -23.15 -53.83 -19.48
C GLY A 398 -23.06 -55.35 -19.31
N GLN A 399 -22.89 -55.82 -18.07
CA GLN A 399 -23.48 -57.03 -17.49
C GLN A 399 -23.22 -57.06 -15.99
#